data_AF-F6IPM5-F1
#
_entry.id   AF-F6IPM5-F1
#
_cell.length_a   1.000
_cell.length_b   1.000
_cell.length_c   1.000
_cell.angle_alpha   90.00
_cell.angle_beta   90.00
_cell.angle_gamma   90.00
#
_symmetry.space_group_name_H-M   'P 1'
#
loop_
_entity.id
_entity.type
_entity.pdbx_description
1 polymer ?
#
loop_
_entity_poly.entity_id
_entity_poly.type
_entity_poly.pdbx_seq_one_letter_code
_entity_poly.pdbx_strand_id
1 'polypeptide(L)' 'MTLADFRRRYSISNSQVYREVQAGRLRIRKLGAASRIARTDAEAWAEGLPIVEGDAA' A
#
# COMPACT_ATOMS: atom_id res chain seq x y z
N MET A 1 5.51 5.42 -8.17
CA MET A 1 4.61 6.51 -7.75
C MET A 1 5.07 7.12 -6.43
N THR A 2 4.66 8.36 -6.12
CA THR A 2 4.92 8.95 -4.78
C THR A 2 4.08 8.25 -3.71
N LEU A 3 4.44 8.44 -2.43
CA LEU A 3 3.59 8.03 -1.31
C LEU A 3 2.22 8.74 -1.33
N ALA A 4 2.19 10.00 -1.76
CA ALA A 4 0.96 10.78 -1.87
C ALA A 4 0.01 10.23 -2.95
N ASP A 5 0.55 9.90 -4.13
CA ASP A 5 -0.21 9.28 -5.23
C ASP A 5 -0.78 7.92 -4.81
N PHE A 6 0.03 7.10 -4.13
CA PHE A 6 -0.39 5.79 -3.64
C PHE A 6 -1.56 5.93 -2.66
N ARG A 7 -1.41 6.80 -1.66
CA ARG A 7 -2.45 7.08 -0.66
C ARG A 7 -3.74 7.59 -1.29
N ARG A 8 -3.63 8.50 -2.26
CA ARG A 8 -4.78 9.03 -2.99
C ARG A 8 -5.45 7.96 -3.86
N ARG A 9 -4.67 7.11 -4.52
CA ARG A 9 -5.18 6.08 -5.44
C ARG A 9 -5.93 4.96 -4.72
N TYR A 10 -5.40 4.50 -3.58
CA TYR A 10 -5.95 3.37 -2.84
C TYR A 10 -6.68 3.79 -1.55
N SER A 11 -6.96 5.09 -1.39
CA SER A 11 -7.69 5.66 -0.26
C SER A 11 -7.21 5.18 1.11
N ILE A 12 -5.88 5.08 1.29
CA ILE A 12 -5.24 4.58 2.50
C ILE A 12 -4.55 5.71 3.28
N SER A 13 -4.70 5.68 4.61
CA SER A 13 -4.08 6.68 5.48
C SER A 13 -2.55 6.50 5.57
N ASN A 14 -1.83 7.57 5.92
CA ASN A 14 -0.37 7.52 6.04
C ASN A 14 0.09 6.45 7.06
N SER A 15 -0.59 6.40 8.21
CA SER A 15 -0.29 5.47 9.29
C SER A 15 -0.51 4.02 8.85
N GLN A 16 -1.58 3.74 8.10
CA GLN A 16 -1.82 2.42 7.54
C GLN A 16 -0.74 2.04 6.53
N VAL A 17 -0.32 2.96 5.65
CA VAL A 17 0.78 2.68 4.71
C VAL A 17 2.02 2.19 5.44
N TYR A 18 2.45 2.91 6.49
CA TYR A 18 3.59 2.46 7.28
C TYR A 18 3.33 1.16 8.02
N ARG A 19 2.09 0.88 8.48
CA ARG A 19 1.74 -0.42 9.05
C ARG A 19 1.90 -1.57 8.06
N GLU A 20 1.46 -1.39 6.81
CA GLU A 20 1.63 -2.37 5.74
C GLU A 20 3.11 -2.60 5.38
N VAL A 21 3.92 -1.55 5.46
CA VAL A 21 5.39 -1.64 5.28
C VAL A 21 6.06 -2.39 6.42
N GLN A 22 5.70 -2.08 7.67
CA GLN A 22 6.22 -2.81 8.85
C GLN A 22 5.77 -4.28 8.83
N ALA A 23 4.57 -4.56 8.32
CA ALA A 23 4.09 -5.91 8.11
C ALA A 23 4.72 -6.63 6.89
N GLY A 24 5.62 -5.97 6.15
CA GLY A 24 6.27 -6.53 4.96
C GLY A 24 5.38 -6.71 3.74
N ARG A 25 4.11 -6.29 3.81
CA ARG A 25 3.12 -6.41 2.72
C ARG A 25 3.30 -5.35 1.64
N LEU A 26 3.92 -4.22 1.97
CA LEU A 26 4.18 -3.13 1.04
C LEU A 26 5.66 -2.74 1.04
N ARG A 27 6.27 -2.67 -0.15
CA ARG A 27 7.67 -2.28 -0.32
C ARG A 27 7.80 -0.80 -0.69
N ILE A 28 8.51 -0.05 0.16
CA ILE A 28 8.94 1.32 -0.15
C ILE A 28 10.40 1.31 -0.58
N ARG A 29 10.69 2.05 -1.66
CA ARG A 29 12.03 2.24 -2.20
C ARG A 29 12.49 3.67 -1.92
N LYS A 30 13.74 3.83 -1.50
CA LYS A 30 14.35 5.15 -1.31
C LYS A 30 14.88 5.69 -2.63
N LEU A 31 14.57 6.95 -2.91
CA LEU A 31 15.09 7.73 -4.03
C LEU A 31 15.64 9.04 -3.45
N GLY A 32 16.89 8.99 -2.98
CA GLY A 32 17.47 10.07 -2.17
C GLY A 32 16.66 10.30 -0.90
N ALA A 33 16.24 11.56 -0.66
CA ALA A 33 15.38 11.91 0.45
C ALA A 33 13.91 11.45 0.28
N ALA A 34 13.48 11.08 -0.94
CA ALA A 34 12.10 10.73 -1.24
C ALA A 34 11.83 9.23 -1.11
N SER A 35 10.60 8.88 -0.73
CA SER A 35 10.08 7.52 -0.74
C SER A 35 9.20 7.29 -1.98
N ARG A 36 9.42 6.18 -2.68
CA ARG A 36 8.68 5.77 -3.88
C ARG A 36 8.16 4.35 -3.73
N ILE A 37 7.03 4.08 -4.36
CA ILE A 37 6.44 2.74 -4.45
C ILE A 37 6.43 2.34 -5.92
N ALA A 38 6.90 1.13 -6.25
CA ALA A 38 6.79 0.65 -7.62
C ALA A 38 5.34 0.42 -7.99
N ARG A 39 5.00 0.62 -9.26
CA ARG A 39 3.65 0.37 -9.73
C ARG A 39 3.23 -1.08 -9.46
N THR A 40 4.09 -2.02 -9.80
CA THR A 40 3.90 -3.45 -9.58
C THR A 40 3.70 -3.80 -8.11
N ASP A 41 4.52 -3.25 -7.21
CA ASP A 41 4.39 -3.50 -5.77
C ASP A 41 3.06 -2.95 -5.22
N ALA A 42 2.61 -1.80 -5.71
CA ALA A 42 1.34 -1.20 -5.31
C ALA A 42 0.13 -2.00 -5.79
N GLU A 43 0.19 -2.52 -7.02
CA GLU A 43 -0.86 -3.35 -7.61
C GLU A 43 -0.92 -4.72 -6.92
N ALA A 44 0.23 -5.39 -6.73
CA ALA A 44 0.31 -6.65 -6.00
C ALA A 44 -0.19 -6.53 -4.55
N TRP A 45 0.10 -5.41 -3.87
CA TRP A 45 -0.45 -5.15 -2.54
C TRP A 45 -1.99 -5.05 -2.57
N ALA A 46 -2.56 -4.37 -3.56
CA ALA A 46 -4.01 -4.19 -3.67
C ALA A 46 -4.72 -5.51 -3.98
N GLU A 47 -4.14 -6.34 -4.85
CA GLU A 47 -4.64 -7.67 -5.18
C GLU A 47 -4.55 -8.65 -4.00
N GLY A 48 -3.54 -8.48 -3.14
CA GLY A 48 -3.33 -9.30 -1.95
C GLY A 48 -4.15 -8.88 -0.73
N LEU A 49 -5.05 -7.89 -0.85
CA LEU A 49 -5.90 -7.49 0.26
C LEU A 49 -6.90 -8.61 0.60
N PRO A 50 -7.17 -8.85 1.90
CA PRO A 50 -8.17 -9.83 2.28
C PRO A 50 -9.54 -9.40 1.78
N ILE A 51 -10.22 -10.32 1.10
CA ILE A 51 -11.61 -10.14 0.71
C ILE A 51 -12.45 -10.44 1.95
N VAL A 52 -13.33 -9.52 2.33
CA VAL A 52 -14.38 -9.82 3.29
C VAL A 52 -15.41 -10.68 2.55
N GLU A 53 -15.27 -12.00 2.64
CA GLU A 53 -16.35 -12.91 2.31
C GLU A 53 -17.38 -12.77 3.43
N GLY A 54 -18.43 -12.00 3.17
CA GLY A 54 -19.53 -11.88 4.12
C GLY A 54 -20.23 -13.23 4.25
N ASP A 55 -20.14 -13.85 5.42
CA ASP A 55 -21.29 -14.62 5.90
C ASP A 55 -22.39 -13.59 6.14
N ALA A 56 -23.37 -13.58 5.25
CA ALA A 56 -24.58 -12.79 5.41
C ALA A 56 -25.39 -13.42 6.55
N ALA A 57 -25.22 -12.89 7.76
CA ALA A 57 -26.11 -13.12 8.89
C ALA A 57 -27.23 -12.07 8.93
#